data_AF-A0A7Z2QCW3-F1
#
_entry.id   AF-A0A7Z2QCW3-F1
#
_cell.length_a   1.000
_cell.length_b   1.000
_cell.length_c   1.000
_cell.angle_alpha   90.00
_cell.angle_beta   90.00
_cell.angle_gamma   90.00
#
_symmetry.space_group_name_H-M   'P 1'
#
loop_
_entity.id
_entity.type
_entity.pdbx_description
1 polymer ?
#
loop_
_entity_poly.entity_id
_entity_poly.type
_entity_poly.pdbx_seq_one_letter_code
_entity_poly.pdbx_strand_id
1 'polypeptide(L)' 'MNWSDEFETYVSVADPGEDAFEGGILKANYGEGTYIYTNLVWYRQIQNQVPGGYRLFTNLVSYPYYEE' A
#
# COMPACT_ATOMS: atom_id res chain seq x y z
N MET A 1 0.88 9.60 -15.74
CA MET A 1 0.12 10.31 -14.68
C MET A 1 1.04 10.36 -13.49
N ASN A 2 1.19 11.52 -12.84
CA ASN A 2 2.05 11.64 -11.67
C ASN A 2 1.18 11.93 -10.45
N TRP A 3 1.49 11.29 -9.33
CA TRP A 3 0.92 11.67 -8.04
C TRP A 3 1.42 13.05 -7.63
N SER A 4 0.70 13.71 -6.72
CA SER A 4 1.22 14.94 -6.12
C SER A 4 2.40 14.61 -5.20
N ASP A 5 3.27 15.59 -4.96
CA ASP A 5 4.55 15.41 -4.27
C ASP A 5 4.40 14.90 -2.82
N GLU A 6 3.21 15.04 -2.23
CA GLU A 6 2.91 14.55 -0.88
C GLU A 6 2.74 13.03 -0.82
N PHE A 7 2.50 12.37 -1.95
CA PHE A 7 2.29 10.92 -2.01
C PHE A 7 3.57 10.16 -2.31
N GLU A 8 3.87 9.22 -1.41
CA GLU A 8 4.89 8.20 -1.58
C GLU A 8 4.23 6.89 -2.05
N THR A 9 4.80 6.25 -3.07
CA THR A 9 4.29 5.00 -3.67
C THR A 9 5.12 3.81 -3.18
N TYR A 10 4.49 2.73 -2.72
CA TYR A 10 5.22 1.56 -2.18
C TYR A 10 5.22 0.30 -3.05
N VAL A 11 4.27 0.20 -3.98
CA VAL A 11 4.16 -0.97 -4.87
C VAL A 11 3.94 -0.55 -6.30
N SER A 12 4.60 -1.27 -7.20
CA SER A 12 4.42 -1.17 -8.64
C SER A 12 3.87 -2.49 -9.15
N VAL A 13 2.80 -2.44 -9.94
CA VAL A 13 2.10 -3.63 -10.46
C VAL A 13 1.90 -3.46 -11.97
N ALA A 14 2.23 -4.48 -12.75
CA ALA A 14 2.03 -4.48 -14.19
C ALA A 14 1.70 -5.90 -14.67
N ASP A 15 0.75 -6.01 -15.58
CA ASP A 15 0.60 -7.23 -16.37
C ASP A 15 1.67 -7.27 -17.49
N PRO A 16 2.01 -8.45 -18.02
CA PRO A 16 3.03 -8.56 -19.06
C PRO A 16 2.71 -7.71 -20.30
N GLY A 17 3.58 -6.73 -20.59
CA GLY A 17 3.44 -5.83 -21.74
C GLY A 17 2.67 -4.54 -21.47
N GLU A 18 2.20 -4.33 -20.25
CA GLU A 18 1.57 -3.07 -19.83
C GLU A 18 2.56 -2.15 -19.12
N ASP A 19 2.24 -0.85 -19.12
CA ASP A 19 2.94 0.13 -18.30
C ASP A 19 2.68 -0.14 -16.80
N ALA A 20 3.71 0.11 -15.98
CA ALA A 20 3.62 -0.08 -14.56
C ALA A 20 2.63 0.87 -13.87
N PHE A 21 1.80 0.33 -12.99
CA PHE A 21 0.90 1.08 -12.13
C PHE A 21 1.49 1.23 -10.72
N GLU A 22 1.81 2.48 -10.36
CA GLU A 22 2.44 2.85 -9.08
C GLU A 22 1.44 3.46 -8.08
N GLY A 23 0.19 3.00 -8.11
CA GLY A 23 -0.89 3.50 -7.25
C GLY A 23 -1.48 2.49 -6.28
N GLY A 24 -0.88 1.29 -6.19
CA GLY A 24 -1.46 0.19 -5.42
C GLY A 24 -1.46 0.43 -3.90
N ILE A 25 -0.44 1.13 -3.41
CA ILE A 25 -0.31 1.59 -2.02
C ILE A 25 0.33 2.97 -2.06
N LEU A 26 -0.38 3.96 -1.51
CA LEU A 26 0.04 5.35 -1.40
C LEU A 26 0.09 5.76 0.05
N LYS A 27 1.08 6.57 0.41
CA LYS A 27 1.20 7.17 1.74
C LYS A 27 1.40 8.66 1.62
N ALA A 28 0.73 9.43 2.46
CA ALA A 28 0.97 10.86 2.62
C ALA A 28 0.97 11.22 4.11
N ASN A 29 1.76 12.21 4.49
CA ASN A 29 1.63 12.83 5.81
C ASN A 29 0.50 13.88 5.74
N TYR A 30 -0.40 13.88 6.71
CA TYR A 30 -1.49 14.86 6.77
C TYR A 30 -1.76 15.29 8.21
N GLY A 31 -1.51 16.56 8.50
CA GLY A 31 -1.49 17.08 9.88
C GLY A 31 -0.48 16.32 10.73
N GLU A 32 -0.91 15.89 11.92
CA GLU A 32 -0.09 15.10 12.86
C GLU A 32 -0.10 13.58 12.53
N GLY A 33 -0.73 13.18 11.43
CA GLY A 33 -0.98 11.78 11.10
C GLY A 33 -0.44 11.33 9.75
N THR A 34 -0.60 10.04 9.48
CA THR A 34 -0.30 9.44 8.18
C THR A 34 -1.58 8.92 7.54
N TYR A 35 -1.79 9.27 6.28
CA TYR A 35 -2.81 8.70 5.43
C TYR A 35 -2.20 7.61 4.56
N ILE A 36 -2.77 6.40 4.61
CA ILE A 36 -2.39 5.27 3.76
C ILE A 36 -3.61 4.86 2.94
N TYR A 37 -3.47 4.91 1.61
CA TYR A 37 -4.47 4.42 0.66
C TYR A 37 -3.97 3.14 -0.01
N THR A 38 -4.89 2.21 -0.26
CA THR A 38 -4.61 1.03 -1.09
C THR A 38 -5.88 0.54 -1.77
N ASN A 39 -5.76 0.16 -3.04
CA ASN A 39 -6.84 -0.43 -3.83
C ASN A 39 -6.75 -1.97 -3.91
N LEU A 40 -5.84 -2.58 -3.14
CA LEU A 40 -5.65 -4.03 -3.14
C LEU A 40 -6.90 -4.74 -2.60
N VAL A 41 -7.20 -5.89 -3.18
CA VAL A 41 -8.40 -6.68 -2.87
C VAL A 41 -8.17 -7.53 -1.61
N TRP A 42 -8.01 -6.88 -0.46
CA TRP A 42 -7.59 -7.51 0.80
C TRP A 42 -8.46 -8.68 1.24
N TYR A 43 -9.77 -8.60 1.04
CA TYR A 43 -10.67 -9.68 1.44
C TYR A 43 -10.29 -11.00 0.74
N ARG A 44 -9.82 -10.99 -0.51
CA ARG A 44 -9.38 -12.21 -1.20
C ARG A 44 -8.09 -12.78 -0.63
N GLN A 45 -7.18 -11.94 -0.14
CA GLN A 45 -5.93 -12.39 0.45
C GLN A 45 -6.14 -12.91 1.87
N ILE A 46 -6.88 -12.13 2.68
CA ILE A 46 -7.15 -12.43 4.08
C ILE A 46 -8.09 -13.64 4.20
N GLN A 47 -9.23 -13.67 3.50
CA GLN A 47 -10.16 -14.81 3.61
C GLN A 47 -9.55 -16.14 3.15
N ASN A 48 -8.60 -16.11 2.20
CA ASN A 48 -7.88 -17.29 1.74
C ASN A 48 -6.61 -17.60 2.55
N GLN A 49 -6.39 -16.95 3.71
CA GLN A 49 -5.27 -17.24 4.61
C GLN A 49 -3.89 -17.05 3.97
N VAL A 50 -3.76 -16.15 2.99
CA VAL A 50 -2.49 -15.92 2.30
C VAL A 50 -1.51 -15.21 3.26
N PRO A 51 -0.40 -15.85 3.70
CA PRO A 51 0.43 -15.30 4.76
C PRO A 51 1.00 -13.91 4.44
N GLY A 52 1.40 -13.69 3.17
CA GLY A 52 1.89 -12.39 2.71
C GLY A 52 0.84 -11.29 2.77
N GLY A 53 -0.43 -11.61 2.51
CA GLY A 53 -1.55 -10.68 2.60
C GLY A 53 -1.78 -10.20 4.03
N TYR A 54 -1.76 -11.12 5.00
CA TYR A 54 -1.85 -10.78 6.42
C TYR A 54 -0.67 -9.92 6.87
N ARG A 55 0.57 -10.30 6.51
CA ARG A 55 1.77 -9.55 6.89
C ARG A 55 1.73 -8.11 6.36
N LEU A 56 1.41 -7.95 5.07
CA LEU A 56 1.38 -6.61 4.47
C LEU A 56 0.26 -5.76 5.07
N PHE A 57 -0.95 -6.31 5.24
CA PHE A 57 -2.06 -5.59 5.87
C PHE A 57 -1.72 -5.12 7.28
N THR A 58 -1.17 -6.01 8.13
CA THR A 58 -0.76 -5.65 9.49
C THR A 58 0.34 -4.58 9.49
N ASN A 59 1.33 -4.66 8.60
CA ASN A 59 2.36 -3.63 8.47
C ASN A 59 1.77 -2.24 8.16
N LEU A 60 0.76 -2.16 7.29
CA LEU A 60 0.09 -0.90 6.97
C LEU A 60 -0.72 -0.35 8.16
N VAL A 61 -1.45 -1.23 8.87
CA VAL A 61 -2.26 -0.83 10.04
C VAL A 61 -1.39 -0.42 11.22
N SER A 62 -0.23 -1.07 11.40
CA SER A 62 0.70 -0.78 12.49
C SER A 62 1.61 0.43 12.23
N TYR A 63 1.56 1.06 11.04
CA TYR A 63 2.36 2.25 10.76
C TYR A 63 1.98 3.41 11.72
N PRO A 64 2.95 4.20 12.25
CA PRO A 64 4.39 4.19 11.98
C PRO A 64 5.19 3.31 12.95
N TYR A 65 4.53 2.48 13.77
CA TYR A 65 5.12 1.74 14.89
C TYR A 65 6.02 0.58 14.42
N TYR A 66 7.13 0.95 13.81
CA TYR A 66 8.43 0.30 13.94
C TYR A 66 9.37 1.40 14.44
N GLU A 67 9.44 1.58 15.76
CA GLU A 67 10.69 2.07 16.35
C GLU A 67 11.70 0.93 16.19
N GLU A 68 12.83 1.20 15.53
CA GLU A 68 14.01 0.33 15.63
C GLU A 68 14.54 0.31 17.07
#